data_AF-A0A3L7RSZ8-F1
#
_entry.id   AF-A0A3L7RSZ8-F1
#
_cell.length_a   1.000
_cell.length_b   1.000
_cell.length_c   1.000
_cell.angle_alpha   90.00
_cell.angle_beta   90.00
_cell.angle_gamma   90.00
#
_symmetry.space_group_name_H-M   'P 1'
#
loop_
_entity.id
_entity.type
_entity.pdbx_description
1 polymer ?
#
loop_
_entity_poly.entity_id
_entity_poly.type
_entity_poly.pdbx_seq_one_letter_code
_entity_poly.pdbx_strand_id
1 'polypeptide(L)' 'MGGKTIESGVLVISRDGDQTTFDEYVDTGDDSGSAHLGIIRWVGRKIEHLQGKTGEDRPTGFPYSTDSTCGYALMKRK' A
#
# COMPACT_ATOMS: atom_id res chain seq x y z
N MET A 1 3.94 20.51 -24.61
CA MET A 1 2.54 20.21 -24.27
C MET A 1 2.57 19.40 -22.98
N GLY A 2 2.35 20.04 -21.83
CA GLY A 2 2.35 19.37 -20.52
C GLY A 2 0.91 19.20 -20.05
N GLY A 3 0.26 18.12 -20.47
CA GLY A 3 -0.99 17.69 -19.86
C GLY A 3 -0.69 17.14 -18.47
N LYS A 4 -1.52 17.44 -17.47
CA LYS A 4 -1.46 16.73 -16.19
C LYS A 4 -1.64 15.24 -16.48
N THR A 5 -0.64 14.42 -16.15
CA THR A 5 -0.84 12.98 -16.06
C THR A 5 -1.95 12.76 -15.03
N ILE A 6 -3.09 12.27 -15.49
CA ILE A 6 -4.17 11.84 -14.60
C ILE A 6 -3.87 10.37 -14.34
N GLU A 7 -3.44 10.06 -13.12
CA GLU A 7 -3.30 8.66 -12.72
C GLU A 7 -4.69 8.07 -12.45
N SER A 8 -4.91 6.85 -12.92
CA SER A 8 -6.15 6.10 -12.71
C SER A 8 -5.85 4.64 -12.42
N GLY A 9 -6.68 4.00 -11.62
CA GLY A 9 -6.50 2.61 -11.28
C GLY A 9 -7.63 2.05 -10.42
N VAL A 10 -7.41 0.84 -9.91
CA VAL A 10 -8.33 0.12 -9.02
C VAL A 10 -7.70 -0.01 -7.64
N LEU A 11 -8.45 0.42 -6.62
CA LEU A 11 -8.12 0.15 -5.23
C LEU A 11 -8.98 -1.00 -4.72
N VAL A 12 -8.34 -2.06 -4.25
CA VAL A 12 -8.99 -3.23 -3.64
C VAL A 12 -8.72 -3.23 -2.15
N ILE A 13 -9.80 -3.24 -1.36
CA ILE A 13 -9.74 -3.27 0.09
C ILE A 13 -10.53 -4.50 0.55
N SER A 14 -9.84 -5.46 1.18
CA SER A 14 -10.50 -6.63 1.76
C SER A 14 -10.00 -6.87 3.18
N ARG A 15 -10.87 -7.41 4.02
CA ARG A 15 -10.53 -7.71 5.40
C ARG A 15 -10.15 -9.17 5.53
N ASP A 16 -8.97 -9.45 6.07
CA ASP A 16 -8.50 -10.80 6.36
C ASP A 16 -7.83 -10.84 7.73
N GLY A 17 -8.47 -11.53 8.67
CA GLY A 17 -8.03 -11.58 10.08
C GLY A 17 -7.94 -10.20 10.74
N ASP A 18 -6.79 -9.93 11.36
CA ASP A 18 -6.52 -8.73 12.17
C ASP A 18 -6.02 -7.52 11.37
N GLN A 19 -5.87 -7.68 10.05
CA GLN A 19 -5.43 -6.63 9.14
C GLN A 19 -6.38 -6.52 7.94
N THR A 20 -6.21 -5.45 7.19
CA THR A 20 -6.96 -5.20 5.96
C THR A 20 -5.95 -5.13 4.82
N THR A 21 -6.19 -5.86 3.75
CA THR A 21 -5.42 -5.71 2.52
C THR A 21 -5.75 -4.37 1.90
N PHE A 22 -4.74 -3.73 1.33
CA PHE A 22 -4.85 -2.46 0.64
C PHE A 22 -3.98 -2.58 -0.61
N ASP A 23 -4.59 -3.02 -1.70
CA ASP A 23 -3.88 -3.26 -2.97
C ASP A 23 -4.33 -2.22 -3.99
N GLU A 24 -3.37 -1.56 -4.63
CA GLU A 24 -3.61 -0.59 -5.69
C GLU A 24 -3.02 -1.11 -7.01
N TYR A 25 -3.85 -1.06 -8.07
CA TYR A 25 -3.49 -1.47 -9.42
C TYR A 25 -3.60 -0.24 -10.33
N VAL A 26 -2.49 0.17 -10.94
CA VAL A 26 -2.43 1.40 -11.72
C VAL A 26 -2.68 1.09 -13.20
N ASP A 27 -3.79 1.58 -13.74
CA ASP A 27 -4.16 1.39 -15.13
C ASP A 27 -3.49 2.41 -16.04
N THR A 28 -3.50 3.69 -15.65
CA THR A 28 -2.88 4.79 -16.42
C THR A 28 -2.12 5.73 -15.50
N GLY A 29 -1.00 6.27 -15.96
CA GLY A 29 -0.13 7.13 -15.14
C GLY A 29 1.35 6.88 -15.40
N ASP A 30 2.20 7.49 -14.57
CA ASP A 30 3.66 7.32 -14.64
C ASP A 30 4.07 5.91 -14.17
N ASP A 31 3.23 5.27 -13.34
CA ASP A 31 3.43 3.90 -12.85
C ASP A 31 2.42 2.89 -13.45
N SER A 32 1.95 3.14 -14.68
CA SER A 32 1.00 2.25 -15.37
C SER A 32 1.52 0.81 -15.50
N GLY A 33 0.67 -0.15 -15.15
CA GLY A 33 0.98 -1.58 -15.13
C GLY A 33 1.59 -2.08 -13.81
N SER A 34 1.89 -1.18 -12.87
CA SER A 34 2.36 -1.55 -11.54
C SER A 34 1.22 -1.94 -10.60
N ALA A 35 1.58 -2.79 -9.64
CA ALA A 35 0.73 -3.16 -8.51
C ALA A 35 1.45 -2.83 -7.20
N HIS A 36 0.76 -2.12 -6.32
CA HIS A 36 1.21 -1.77 -4.98
C HIS A 36 0.45 -2.61 -3.97
N LEU A 37 1.09 -3.68 -3.51
CA LEU A 37 0.44 -4.67 -2.65
C LEU A 37 0.76 -4.38 -1.19
N GLY A 38 -0.27 -4.20 -0.37
CA GLY A 38 -0.10 -3.69 0.99
C GLY A 38 -1.10 -4.22 2.00
N ILE A 39 -0.82 -3.90 3.26
CA ILE A 39 -1.67 -4.19 4.42
C ILE A 39 -1.76 -2.96 5.31
N ILE A 40 -2.94 -2.74 5.88
CA ILE A 40 -3.22 -1.67 6.82
C ILE A 40 -3.83 -2.23 8.11
N ARG A 41 -3.54 -1.57 9.23
CA ARG A 41 -4.22 -1.83 10.52
C ARG A 41 -4.34 -0.58 11.37
N TRP A 42 -5.19 -0.68 12.38
CA TRP A 42 -5.26 0.30 13.46
C TRP A 42 -4.19 0.03 14.52
N VAL A 43 -3.46 1.07 14.91
CA VAL A 43 -2.54 1.07 16.05
C VAL A 43 -2.90 2.24 16.97
N GLY A 44 -3.72 1.94 17.99
CA GLY A 44 -4.33 2.98 18.83
C GLY A 44 -5.18 3.95 18.01
N ARG A 45 -4.75 5.22 17.92
CA ARG A 45 -5.44 6.28 17.14
C ARG A 45 -4.80 6.55 15.77
N LYS A 46 -3.89 5.69 15.33
CA LYS A 46 -3.13 5.83 14.08
C LYS A 46 -3.46 4.69 13.13
N ILE A 47 -3.24 4.93 11.84
CA ILE A 47 -3.26 3.91 10.79
C ILE A 47 -1.80 3.57 10.47
N GLU A 48 -1.47 2.29 10.56
CA GLU A 48 -0.20 1.75 10.12
C GLU A 48 -0.40 1.10 8.74
N HIS A 49 0.48 1.42 7.80
CA HIS A 49 0.46 0.91 6.43
C HIS A 49 1.83 0.35 6.08
N LEU A 50 1.85 -0.91 5.63
CA LEU A 50 3.02 -1.55 5.01
C LEU A 50 2.70 -1.89 3.57
N GLN A 51 3.66 -1.65 2.69
CA GLN A 51 3.54 -1.93 1.26
C GLN A 51 4.79 -2.66 0.77
N GLY A 52 4.61 -3.72 -0.03
CA GLY A 52 5.72 -4.34 -0.77
C GLY A 52 6.33 -3.37 -1.76
N LYS A 53 7.63 -3.54 -2.05
CA LYS A 53 8.25 -2.81 -3.17
C LYS A 53 7.79 -3.42 -4.50
N THR A 54 7.97 -2.70 -5.59
CA THR A 54 7.64 -3.19 -6.94
C THR A 54 8.34 -4.53 -7.21
N GLY A 55 7.56 -5.55 -7.55
CA GLY A 55 8.05 -6.90 -7.83
C GLY A 55 8.26 -7.79 -6.60
N GLU A 56 8.06 -7.26 -5.38
CA GLU A 56 8.10 -8.05 -4.14
C GLU A 56 6.71 -8.58 -3.76
N ASP A 57 6.68 -9.64 -2.95
CA ASP A 57 5.45 -10.21 -2.42
C ASP A 57 4.74 -9.24 -1.46
N ARG A 58 3.42 -9.41 -1.34
CA ARG A 58 2.61 -8.68 -0.36
C ARG A 58 3.13 -8.97 1.06
N PRO A 59 3.27 -7.95 1.93
CA PRO A 59 3.56 -8.17 3.34
C PRO A 59 2.45 -9.02 3.98
N THR A 60 2.81 -10.10 4.69
CA THR A 60 1.84 -10.98 5.35
C THR A 60 1.53 -10.56 6.79
N GLY A 61 2.29 -9.62 7.33
CA GLY A 61 2.11 -9.05 8.65
C GLY A 61 2.99 -7.83 8.87
N PHE A 62 3.13 -7.40 10.11
CA PHE A 62 3.86 -6.20 10.49
C PHE A 62 5.17 -6.53 11.21
N PRO A 63 6.22 -7.00 10.50
CA PRO A 63 7.52 -7.23 11.10
C PRO A 63 8.19 -5.88 11.39
N TYR A 64 8.37 -5.57 12.67
CA TYR A 64 9.10 -4.38 13.11
C TYR A 64 10.63 -4.58 13.05
N SER A 65 11.13 -5.28 12.05
CA SER A 65 12.57 -5.53 11.89
C SER A 65 13.22 -4.45 11.03
N THR A 66 14.49 -4.18 11.32
CA THR A 66 15.34 -3.29 10.50
C THR A 66 15.57 -3.83 9.09
N ASP A 67 15.36 -5.14 8.90
CA ASP A 67 15.60 -5.84 7.64
C ASP A 67 14.33 -5.92 6.78
N SER A 68 13.24 -5.28 7.19
CA SER A 68 12.00 -5.26 6.41
C SER A 68 12.23 -4.58 5.07
N THR A 69 11.88 -5.29 3.99
CA THR A 69 11.99 -4.77 2.62
C THR A 69 10.80 -3.90 2.23
N CYS A 70 9.79 -3.79 3.09
CA CYS A 70 8.54 -3.10 2.83
C CYS A 70 8.64 -1.59 3.09
N GLY A 71 7.92 -0.80 2.31
CA GLY A 71 7.64 0.60 2.64
C GLY A 71 6.76 0.69 3.89
N TYR A 72 7.07 1.64 4.78
CA TYR A 72 6.39 1.82 6.06
C TYR A 72 5.84 3.24 6.20
N ALA A 73 4.58 3.37 6.61
CA ALA A 73 3.98 4.64 6.98
C ALA A 73 3.08 4.51 8.22
N LEU A 74 3.21 5.47 9.15
CA LEU A 74 2.32 5.60 10.30
C LEU A 74 1.63 6.96 10.30
N MET A 75 0.32 6.95 10.04
CA MET A 75 -0.46 8.14 9.75
C MET A 75 -1.41 8.47 10.91
N LYS A 76 -1.50 9.76 11.28
CA LYS A 76 -2.54 10.25 12.19
C LYS A 76 -3.87 10.32 11.44
N ARG A 77 -4.97 10.02 12.14
CA ARG A 77 -6.31 10.33 11.64
C ARG A 77 -6.47 11.85 11.59
N LYS A 78 -6.87 12.39 10.43
CA LYS A 78 -7.31 13.79 10.31
C LYS A 78 -8.63 13.99 11.02
#